data_AF-A0A2X2K1T0-F1
#
_entry.id   AF-A0A2X2K1T0-F1
#
_cell.length_a   1.000
_cell.length_b   1.000
_cell.length_c   1.000
_cell.angle_alpha   90.00
_cell.angle_beta   90.00
_cell.angle_gamma   90.00
#
_symmetry.space_group_name_H-M   'P 1'
#
loop_
_entity.id
_entity.type
_entity.pdbx_description
1 polymer ?
#
loop_
_entity_poly.entity_id
_entity_poly.type
_entity_poly.pdbx_seq_one_letter_code
_entity_poly.pdbx_strand_id
1 'polypeptide(L)'
;MGAYYSEAQHGGQGTLVTGVHENVDIPGSTYVIFGGGVAATNAANVALGLNAKVIIIELNDDRIKYLEDMYAEKDVTVSNQHQKFSRTN
;
A
#
# COMPACT_ATOMS: atom_id res chain seq x y z
N MET A 1 -6.97 -6.09 10.94
CA MET A 1 -6.01 -7.10 11.46
C MET A 1 -4.55 -6.78 11.13
N GLY A 2 -4.17 -6.40 9.91
CA GLY A 2 -2.76 -6.11 9.57
C GLY A 2 -2.09 -5.05 10.48
N ALA A 3 -2.79 -3.95 10.77
CA ALA A 3 -2.32 -2.93 11.70
C ALA A 3 -2.14 -3.44 13.13
N TYR A 4 -3.12 -4.18 13.64
CA TYR A 4 -3.11 -4.78 14.98
C TYR A 4 -1.88 -5.69 15.18
N TYR A 5 -1.55 -6.53 14.21
CA TYR A 5 -0.36 -7.41 14.28
C TYR A 5 0.97 -6.67 14.05
N SER A 6 0.95 -5.41 13.61
CA SER A 6 2.15 -4.60 13.51
C SER A 6 2.54 -3.96 14.84
N GLU A 7 1.64 -3.96 15.83
CA GLU A 7 1.90 -3.44 17.17
C GLU A 7 2.93 -4.31 17.92
N ALA A 8 3.81 -3.66 18.69
CA ALA A 8 4.86 -4.34 19.44
C ALA A 8 4.29 -5.33 20.49
N GLN A 9 3.13 -5.01 21.06
CA GLN A 9 2.42 -5.88 22.02
C GLN A 9 2.00 -7.22 21.39
N HIS A 10 1.80 -7.25 20.07
CA HIS A 10 1.46 -8.45 19.31
C HIS A 10 2.67 -9.08 18.60
N GLY A 11 3.90 -8.67 18.96
CA GLY A 11 5.13 -9.18 18.37
C GLY A 11 5.49 -8.56 17.01
N GLY A 12 4.78 -7.52 16.60
CA GLY A 12 5.07 -6.74 15.39
C GLY A 12 6.21 -5.74 15.58
N GLN A 13 6.50 -4.96 14.55
CA GLN A 13 7.58 -3.96 14.53
C GLN A 13 7.32 -2.74 15.43
N GLY A 14 6.11 -2.58 15.96
CA GLY A 14 5.70 -1.39 16.72
C GLY A 14 5.44 -0.17 15.84
N THR A 15 5.11 -0.38 14.56
CA THR A 15 4.92 0.71 13.59
C THR A 15 3.54 1.34 13.73
N LEU A 16 3.50 2.68 13.80
CA LEU A 16 2.26 3.43 13.64
C LEU A 16 1.88 3.42 12.16
N VAL A 17 0.97 2.52 11.78
CA VAL A 17 0.65 2.29 10.36
C VAL A 17 0.13 3.52 9.63
N THR A 18 -0.48 4.44 10.37
CA THR A 18 -1.04 5.67 9.82
C THR A 18 0.01 6.74 9.57
N GLY A 19 1.21 6.63 10.15
CA GLY A 19 2.11 7.77 10.24
C GLY A 19 1.49 8.92 11.01
N VAL A 20 1.99 10.13 10.74
CA VAL A 20 1.50 11.40 11.30
C VAL A 20 1.53 12.43 10.18
N HIS A 21 0.44 13.17 9.96
CA HIS A 21 0.38 14.21 8.92
C HIS A 21 0.15 15.61 9.50
N GLU A 22 -0.06 15.71 10.81
CA GLU A 22 -0.26 16.98 11.50
C GLU A 22 1.07 17.49 12.06
N ASN A 23 1.48 18.70 11.64
CA ASN A 23 2.67 19.44 12.08
C ASN A 23 4.05 18.83 11.75
N VAL A 24 4.16 17.50 11.63
CA VAL A 24 5.38 16.77 11.20
C VAL A 24 4.92 15.65 10.27
N ASP A 25 5.43 15.62 9.04
CA ASP A 25 5.07 14.59 8.06
C ASP A 25 5.91 13.33 8.30
N ILE A 26 5.28 12.33 8.91
CA ILE A 26 5.82 10.99 9.10
C ILE A 26 5.02 10.06 8.17
N PRO A 27 5.66 9.44 7.17
CA PRO A 27 4.96 8.59 6.22
C PRO A 27 4.28 7.41 6.92
N GLY A 28 3.11 7.02 6.40
CA GLY A 28 2.45 5.79 6.80
C GLY A 28 3.21 4.55 6.35
N SER A 29 2.75 3.38 6.81
CA SER A 29 3.35 2.11 6.43
C SER A 29 3.29 1.86 4.92
N THR A 30 4.16 0.99 4.40
CA THR A 30 4.03 0.47 3.03
C THR A 30 3.33 -0.88 3.05
N TYR A 31 2.27 -1.04 2.25
CA TYR A 31 1.58 -2.31 2.05
C TYR A 31 1.89 -2.88 0.67
N VAL A 32 2.28 -4.15 0.64
CA VAL A 32 2.44 -4.92 -0.61
C VAL A 32 1.28 -5.90 -0.70
N ILE A 33 0.50 -5.78 -1.78
CA ILE A 33 -0.70 -6.56 -2.04
C ILE A 33 -0.46 -7.43 -3.27
N PHE A 34 -0.67 -8.73 -3.14
CA PHE A 34 -0.54 -9.68 -4.24
C PHE A 34 -1.90 -9.95 -4.89
N GLY A 35 -1.98 -9.74 -6.20
CA GLY A 35 -3.20 -9.78 -6.99
C GLY A 35 -3.94 -8.45 -7.00
N GLY A 36 -4.74 -8.23 -8.03
CA GLY A 36 -5.45 -6.99 -8.32
C GLY A 36 -6.98 -7.13 -8.31
N GLY A 37 -7.52 -8.28 -7.87
CA GLY A 37 -8.97 -8.54 -7.82
C GLY A 37 -9.71 -7.72 -6.75
N VAL A 38 -11.00 -8.02 -6.54
CA VAL A 38 -11.88 -7.25 -5.63
C VAL A 38 -11.34 -7.18 -4.20
N ALA A 39 -10.82 -8.28 -3.67
CA ALA A 39 -10.23 -8.31 -2.33
C ALA A 39 -9.02 -7.39 -2.21
N ALA A 40 -8.15 -7.39 -3.23
CA ALA A 40 -6.98 -6.52 -3.29
C ALA A 40 -7.36 -5.05 -3.40
N THR A 41 -8.35 -4.71 -4.24
CA THR A 41 -8.86 -3.34 -4.38
C THR A 41 -9.41 -2.82 -3.05
N ASN A 42 -10.18 -3.62 -2.32
CA ASN A 42 -10.68 -3.21 -1.00
C ASN A 42 -9.55 -3.06 0.03
N ALA A 43 -8.57 -3.96 0.03
CA ALA A 43 -7.41 -3.85 0.90
C ALA A 43 -6.59 -2.57 0.61
N ALA A 44 -6.39 -2.25 -0.67
CA ALA A 44 -5.73 -1.02 -1.10
C ALA A 44 -6.49 0.23 -0.63
N ASN A 45 -7.81 0.27 -0.78
CA ASN A 45 -8.63 1.40 -0.30
C ASN A 45 -8.51 1.62 1.21
N VAL A 46 -8.51 0.54 2.00
CA VAL A 46 -8.31 0.64 3.46
C VAL A 46 -6.91 1.16 3.77
N ALA A 47 -5.87 0.63 3.11
CA ALA A 47 -4.49 1.07 3.31
C ALA A 47 -4.30 2.56 2.96
N LEU A 48 -4.86 3.02 1.85
CA LEU A 48 -4.83 4.44 1.46
C LEU A 48 -5.53 5.33 2.49
N GLY A 49 -6.62 4.85 3.11
CA GLY A 49 -7.28 5.55 4.22
C GLY A 49 -6.42 5.69 5.48
N LEU A 50 -5.37 4.88 5.59
CA LEU A 50 -4.35 4.96 6.64
C LEU A 50 -3.12 5.77 6.18
N ASN A 51 -3.24 6.59 5.14
CA ASN A 51 -2.13 7.33 4.54
C ASN A 51 -0.89 6.46 4.25
N ALA A 52 -1.17 5.23 3.82
CA ALA A 52 -0.15 4.24 3.56
C ALA A 52 0.22 4.27 2.08
N LYS A 53 1.48 3.99 1.78
CA LYS A 53 1.92 3.69 0.41
C LYS A 53 1.47 2.29 0.03
N VAL A 54 0.87 2.12 -1.14
CA VAL A 54 0.40 0.81 -1.61
C VAL A 54 1.15 0.35 -2.84
N ILE A 55 1.57 -0.91 -2.83
CA ILE A 55 2.17 -1.60 -3.97
C ILE A 55 1.29 -2.79 -4.30
N ILE A 56 0.74 -2.84 -5.52
CA ILE A 56 -0.04 -3.97 -6.02
C ILE A 56 0.81 -4.73 -7.04
N ILE A 57 0.97 -6.04 -6.79
CA ILE A 57 1.64 -6.94 -7.73
C ILE A 57 0.57 -7.72 -8.48
N GLU A 58 0.46 -7.47 -9.79
CA GLU A 58 -0.54 -8.08 -10.68
C GLU A 58 0.13 -8.53 -11.97
N LEU A 59 -0.31 -9.64 -12.56
CA LEU A 59 0.27 -10.23 -13.77
C LEU A 59 -0.54 -9.92 -15.03
N ASN A 60 -1.83 -9.64 -14.90
CA ASN A 60 -2.70 -9.33 -16.02
C ASN A 60 -2.58 -7.85 -16.42
N ASP A 61 -2.05 -7.56 -17.61
CA ASP A 61 -1.80 -6.20 -18.09
C ASP A 61 -3.07 -5.34 -18.21
N ASP A 62 -4.20 -5.92 -18.66
CA ASP A 62 -5.48 -5.20 -18.71
C ASP A 62 -5.93 -4.80 -17.29
N ARG A 63 -5.70 -5.68 -16.31
CA ARG A 63 -6.01 -5.41 -14.91
C ARG A 63 -5.08 -4.34 -14.32
N ILE A 64 -3.80 -4.35 -14.69
CA ILE A 64 -2.84 -3.32 -14.29
C ILE A 64 -3.32 -1.96 -14.77
N LYS A 65 -3.60 -1.83 -16.07
CA LYS A 65 -4.08 -0.57 -16.65
C LYS A 65 -5.35 -0.08 -15.96
N TYR A 66 -6.32 -0.97 -15.73
CA TYR A 66 -7.53 -0.62 -14.98
C TYR A 66 -7.23 -0.08 -13.58
N LEU A 67 -6.29 -0.70 -12.85
CA LEU A 67 -5.92 -0.27 -11.50
C LEU A 67 -5.12 1.04 -11.52
N GLU A 68 -4.24 1.24 -12.50
CA GLU A 68 -3.52 2.51 -12.71
C GLU A 68 -4.50 3.66 -12.99
N ASP A 69 -5.47 3.46 -13.88
CA ASP A 69 -6.51 4.44 -14.17
C ASP A 69 -7.36 4.73 -12.92
N MET A 70 -7.71 3.69 -12.16
CA MET A 70 -8.50 3.81 -10.93
C MET A 70 -7.77 4.57 -9.81
N TYR A 71 -6.44 4.45 -9.72
CA TYR A 71 -5.62 5.00 -8.64
C TYR A 71 -4.68 6.13 -9.07
N ALA A 72 -4.90 6.74 -10.23
CA ALA A 72 -3.98 7.72 -10.84
C ALA A 72 -3.56 8.90 -9.94
N GLU A 73 -4.40 9.29 -8.97
CA GLU A 73 -4.13 10.39 -8.03
C GLU A 73 -3.83 9.92 -6.59
N LYS A 74 -3.54 8.63 -6.41
CA LYS A 74 -3.27 8.01 -5.11
C LYS A 74 -1.82 7.50 -5.07
N ASP A 75 -1.28 7.33 -3.86
CA ASP A 75 0.05 6.73 -3.68
C ASP A 75 -0.01 5.20 -3.83
N VAL A 76 -0.29 4.77 -5.07
CA VAL A 76 -0.39 3.38 -5.48
C VAL A 76 0.56 3.11 -6.64
N THR A 77 1.40 2.09 -6.51
CA THR A 77 2.19 1.54 -7.61
C THR A 77 1.64 0.17 -8.00
N VAL A 78 1.31 -0.04 -9.27
CA VAL A 78 0.88 -1.35 -9.79
C VAL A 78 1.98 -1.90 -10.71
N SER A 79 2.40 -3.15 -10.51
CA SER A 79 3.56 -3.70 -11.25
C SER A 79 3.48 -5.21 -11.44
N ASN A 80 3.97 -5.70 -12.58
CA ASN A 80 4.06 -7.13 -12.92
C ASN A 80 5.44 -7.76 -12.64
N GLN A 81 6.16 -7.24 -11.63
CA GLN A 81 7.46 -7.70 -11.11
C GLN A 81 8.74 -7.08 -11.72
N HIS A 82 8.68 -6.24 -12.76
CA HIS A 82 9.90 -5.76 -13.43
C HIS A 82 10.31 -4.30 -13.18
N GLN A 83 9.45 -3.46 -12.60
CA GLN A 83 9.84 -2.10 -12.28
C GLN A 83 10.59 -2.07 -10.94
N LYS A 84 11.89 -1.72 -10.99
CA LYS A 84 12.73 -1.50 -9.81
C LYS A 84 12.00 -0.57 -8.84
N PHE A 85 11.65 -1.08 -7.66
CA PHE A 85 11.23 -0.25 -6.54
C PHE A 85 12.38 0.70 -6.20
N SER A 86 12.30 1.93 -6.72
CA SER A 86 13.22 2.99 -6.31
C SER A 86 12.99 3.22 -4.83
N ARG A 87 13.99 2.87 -4.02
CA ARG A 87 14.05 3.29 -2.61
C ARG A 87 14.22 4.80 -2.62
N THR A 88 13.12 5.53 -2.55
CA THR A 88 13.16 6.92 -2.14
C THR A 88 13.44 6.92 -0.64
N ASN A 89 14.62 7.40 -0.28
CA ASN A 89 14.98 7.78 1.09
C ASN A 89 14.14 8.96 1.56
#